data_AF-A0AAD1RFT2-F1
#
_entry.id   AF-A0AAD1RFT2-F1
#
_cell.length_a   1.000
_cell.length_b   1.000
_cell.length_c   1.000
_cell.angle_alpha   90.00
_cell.angle_beta   90.00
_cell.angle_gamma   90.00
#
_symmetry.space_group_name_H-M   'P 1'
#
loop_
_entity.id
_entity.type
_entity.pdbx_description
1 polymer ?
#
loop_
_entity_poly.entity_id
_entity_poly.type
_entity_poly.pdbx_seq_one_letter_code
_entity_poly.pdbx_strand_id
1 'polypeptide(L)'
;MTSEQRKLPQWMSAKDRESTSDGTKAFFKKNILEDDLPFFEFNGAIVYSYESNDCSLLSELIRSELSEQAVLGFDIEWPAIYTKGKNGKVALVQVCVSERKCYLFHVSAMAGFPKGLKRLLEDTSISKVGVGIEGDQWKLMSDCDLKLKGFIELTDLANEKLKCKEKWSLNGLVKHLFKKQLLKDKSVRCSRWDAYPLTEEQRLYAASDAYAGLQIYEKLERMDDQEKAALCILKGTNVEPMEVKQQLRSLSQQFLDLVDKVPSSFGNCKDAQRGMDFLGDLSERVDELRNIMLDSSREENSPLEDCIQKEEAVVEHAVTEFIETDEEMDPSFVIDSDQELENEMLETLDMLDKSEEIIEDDIKYLQEDQTFDKEVINALDDDDDEGIEEEDEDDWDQSVPEPTLDQISCLKTYFGHSSFKPVQWKVIHSVLKERRGNLVVMATGYGNSLCYQFAPVYTCGIGIVICPLISLMEDQVLQLEMSNIRSCFVGSAQSKNVMHDIKAGKFKVIYMTPEFCSSGLSLLEDLIYFKYGITLIAIDEAHCISEWGHDFRSAYRNLGSLKRTLPSVPIVALTATASPSIRDDITRSLNLRNPQITCTSFDRPNLYLDVGRKTSNISKDLQQFIVKKKKRVWLGV
;
A
#
# COMPACT_ATOMS: atom_id res chain seq x y z
N MET A 1 21.76 -62.12 13.66
CA MET A 1 22.68 -61.11 13.15
C MET A 1 21.82 -60.00 12.56
N THR A 2 21.45 -59.02 13.39
CA THR A 2 22.16 -57.75 13.61
C THR A 2 21.81 -56.72 12.55
N SER A 3 20.70 -56.02 12.79
CA SER A 3 20.41 -54.71 12.21
C SER A 3 21.30 -53.65 12.86
N GLU A 4 22.13 -52.95 12.09
CA GLU A 4 22.79 -51.74 12.59
C GLU A 4 21.95 -50.51 12.25
N GLN A 5 21.45 -49.85 13.30
CA GLN A 5 20.75 -48.58 13.21
C GLN A 5 21.77 -47.45 12.97
N ARG A 6 21.53 -46.60 11.97
CA ARG A 6 22.18 -45.28 11.93
C ARG A 6 21.62 -44.42 13.07
N LYS A 7 22.50 -43.91 13.93
CA LYS A 7 22.14 -43.05 15.08
C LYS A 7 21.98 -41.60 14.63
N LEU A 8 20.95 -40.92 15.14
CA LEU A 8 20.80 -39.47 15.01
C LEU A 8 21.81 -38.71 15.91
N PRO A 9 22.18 -37.45 15.56
CA PRO A 9 23.08 -36.63 16.38
C PRO A 9 22.52 -36.29 17.77
N GLN A 10 23.40 -36.17 18.77
CA GLN A 10 23.02 -36.04 20.19
C GLN A 10 22.24 -34.78 20.57
N TRP A 11 22.20 -33.74 19.73
CA TRP A 11 21.38 -32.54 20.00
C TRP A 11 19.88 -32.78 19.77
N MET A 12 19.51 -33.83 19.02
CA MET A 12 18.12 -34.20 18.69
C MET A 12 17.50 -35.16 19.72
N SER A 13 18.04 -35.19 20.95
CA SER A 13 17.53 -36.05 22.04
C SER A 13 17.73 -35.41 23.42
N ALA A 14 16.98 -34.35 23.67
CA ALA A 14 16.65 -33.89 25.02
C ALA A 14 15.13 -33.98 25.20
N LYS A 15 14.69 -34.67 26.26
CA LYS A 15 13.27 -34.88 26.58
C LYS A 15 12.73 -33.70 27.38
N ASP A 16 11.44 -33.44 27.24
CA ASP A 16 10.67 -32.69 28.23
C ASP A 16 10.96 -33.19 29.65
N ARG A 17 11.15 -32.24 30.57
CA ARG A 17 11.03 -32.49 32.01
C ARG A 17 10.22 -31.40 32.68
N GLU A 18 9.24 -31.90 33.41
CA GLU A 18 8.30 -31.32 34.34
C GLU A 18 8.65 -29.97 34.98
N SER A 19 7.58 -29.22 35.21
CA SER A 19 7.52 -27.96 35.93
C SER A 19 8.13 -28.01 37.34
N THR A 20 8.97 -27.02 37.63
CA THR A 20 9.10 -26.47 38.98
C THR A 20 8.89 -24.97 38.91
N SER A 21 7.98 -24.47 39.74
CA SER A 21 7.65 -23.05 39.86
C SER A 21 8.83 -22.23 40.38
N ASP A 22 9.28 -21.23 39.63
CA ASP A 22 9.74 -19.98 40.22
C ASP A 22 9.52 -18.79 39.28
N GLY A 23 9.26 -17.62 39.85
CA GLY A 23 8.77 -16.45 39.10
C GLY A 23 9.87 -15.79 38.27
N THR A 24 9.82 -15.95 36.95
CA THR A 24 10.75 -15.27 36.03
C THR A 24 9.96 -14.56 34.93
N LYS A 25 10.13 -13.24 34.81
CA LYS A 25 9.55 -12.45 33.71
C LYS A 25 10.03 -13.00 32.37
N ALA A 26 9.11 -13.15 31.41
CA ALA A 26 9.48 -13.52 30.04
C ALA A 26 10.46 -12.48 29.49
N PHE A 27 11.65 -12.94 29.09
CA PHE A 27 12.63 -12.10 28.40
C PHE A 27 12.22 -12.04 26.93
N PHE A 28 11.49 -10.97 26.57
CA PHE A 28 11.12 -10.70 25.19
C PHE A 28 12.37 -10.33 24.37
N LYS A 29 12.39 -10.81 23.13
CA LYS A 29 13.52 -10.65 22.23
C LYS A 29 13.36 -9.31 21.50
N LYS A 30 13.90 -8.24 22.08
CA LYS A 30 13.87 -6.88 21.52
C LYS A 30 14.30 -6.86 20.05
N ASN A 31 13.51 -6.23 19.19
CA ASN A 31 13.97 -5.79 17.89
C ASN A 31 14.83 -4.53 18.02
N ILE A 32 15.81 -4.36 17.13
CA ILE A 32 16.85 -3.31 17.20
C ILE A 32 16.28 -1.90 16.89
N LEU A 33 15.00 -1.81 16.50
CA LEU A 33 14.30 -0.59 16.09
C LEU A 33 13.11 -0.21 16.99
N GLU A 34 12.87 -0.91 18.10
CA GLU A 34 11.83 -0.49 19.06
C GLU A 34 12.27 0.81 19.76
N ASP A 35 11.40 1.83 19.76
CA ASP A 35 11.54 2.97 20.65
C ASP A 35 11.60 2.46 22.10
N ASP A 36 12.49 2.96 22.96
CA ASP A 36 12.59 2.59 24.39
C ASP A 36 11.41 3.12 25.25
N LEU A 37 10.22 3.26 24.65
CA LEU A 37 9.00 3.78 25.26
C LEU A 37 8.20 2.67 25.98
N PRO A 38 7.57 2.97 27.12
CA PRO A 38 6.70 2.01 27.80
C PRO A 38 5.43 1.72 27.01
N PHE A 39 4.89 0.51 27.16
CA PHE A 39 3.68 0.09 26.44
C PHE A 39 2.40 0.83 26.92
N PHE A 40 1.46 0.97 25.98
CA PHE A 40 0.12 1.50 26.18
C PHE A 40 -0.88 0.33 26.15
N GLU A 41 -1.22 -0.20 27.32
CA GLU A 41 -2.04 -1.40 27.47
C GLU A 41 -3.34 -1.10 28.21
N PHE A 42 -4.42 -1.75 27.81
CA PHE A 42 -5.67 -1.74 28.56
C PHE A 42 -5.56 -2.62 29.81
N ASN A 43 -5.71 -2.00 30.98
CA ASN A 43 -5.58 -2.66 32.29
C ASN A 43 -6.94 -2.89 33.00
N GLY A 44 -8.05 -2.69 32.28
CA GLY A 44 -9.41 -2.86 32.81
C GLY A 44 -9.98 -4.26 32.61
N ALA A 45 -11.27 -4.43 32.89
CA ALA A 45 -11.99 -5.67 32.64
C ALA A 45 -12.35 -5.83 31.16
N ILE A 46 -11.91 -6.92 30.54
CA ILE A 46 -12.26 -7.31 29.18
C ILE A 46 -13.48 -8.25 29.23
N VAL A 47 -14.60 -7.84 28.65
CA VAL A 47 -15.83 -8.62 28.55
C VAL A 47 -15.90 -9.24 27.17
N TYR A 48 -15.45 -10.50 27.05
CA TYR A 48 -15.49 -11.28 25.81
C TYR A 48 -16.81 -12.05 25.67
N SER A 49 -17.52 -11.84 24.58
CA SER A 49 -18.81 -12.49 24.30
C SER A 49 -18.91 -12.97 22.86
N TYR A 50 -19.43 -14.18 22.68
CA TYR A 50 -19.53 -14.89 21.40
C TYR A 50 -20.95 -15.44 21.14
N GLU A 51 -21.89 -15.27 22.07
CA GLU A 51 -23.30 -15.63 21.87
C GLU A 51 -24.13 -14.41 21.44
N SER A 52 -24.96 -14.57 20.41
CA SER A 52 -25.71 -13.45 19.81
C SER A 52 -26.74 -12.81 20.76
N ASN A 53 -27.29 -13.59 21.69
CA ASN A 53 -28.18 -13.09 22.75
C ASN A 53 -27.41 -12.26 23.78
N ASP A 54 -26.30 -12.78 24.30
CA ASP A 54 -25.47 -12.09 25.29
C ASP A 54 -24.87 -10.81 24.72
N CYS A 55 -24.36 -10.85 23.49
CA CYS A 55 -23.90 -9.64 22.80
C CYS A 55 -25.03 -8.61 22.65
N SER A 56 -26.25 -9.05 22.31
CA SER A 56 -27.40 -8.14 22.23
C SER A 56 -27.77 -7.54 23.59
N LEU A 57 -27.74 -8.33 24.66
CA LEU A 57 -28.03 -7.88 26.03
C LEU A 57 -26.96 -6.90 26.53
N LEU A 58 -25.68 -7.25 26.36
CA LEU A 58 -24.55 -6.40 26.74
C LEU A 58 -24.57 -5.07 25.97
N SER A 59 -24.91 -5.06 24.68
CA SER A 59 -25.04 -3.81 23.93
C SER A 59 -26.19 -2.93 24.40
N GLU A 60 -27.37 -3.48 24.73
CA GLU A 60 -28.46 -2.67 25.28
C GLU A 60 -28.16 -2.20 26.72
N LEU A 61 -27.41 -2.99 27.51
CA LEU A 61 -26.89 -2.55 28.81
C LEU A 61 -25.94 -1.35 28.64
N ILE A 62 -24.97 -1.43 27.73
CA ILE A 62 -24.09 -0.30 27.38
C ILE A 62 -24.91 0.95 27.03
N ARG A 63 -25.89 0.83 26.13
CA ARG A 63 -26.77 1.97 25.76
C ARG A 63 -27.55 2.54 26.95
N SER A 64 -27.89 1.73 27.95
CA SER A 64 -28.60 2.18 29.16
C SER A 64 -27.69 2.76 30.26
N GLU A 65 -26.40 2.40 30.26
CA GLU A 65 -25.40 2.88 31.23
C GLU A 65 -24.74 4.21 30.79
N LEU A 66 -24.81 4.54 29.51
CA LEU A 66 -24.18 5.73 28.91
C LEU A 66 -25.08 6.98 28.97
N SER A 67 -24.44 8.16 29.07
CA SER A 67 -25.12 9.46 29.01
C SER A 67 -25.47 9.88 27.58
N GLU A 68 -26.33 10.88 27.44
CA GLU A 68 -26.47 11.62 26.18
C GLU A 68 -25.09 12.16 25.75
N GLN A 69 -24.75 12.03 24.47
CA GLN A 69 -23.43 12.38 23.90
C GLN A 69 -22.24 11.56 24.43
N ALA A 70 -22.48 10.34 24.93
CA ALA A 70 -21.40 9.45 25.32
C ALA A 70 -20.45 9.13 24.15
N VAL A 71 -19.17 8.96 24.49
CA VAL A 71 -18.10 8.64 23.54
C VAL A 71 -17.50 7.30 23.94
N LEU A 72 -17.22 6.44 22.96
CA LEU A 72 -16.61 5.14 23.18
C LEU A 72 -15.60 4.81 22.08
N GLY A 73 -14.50 4.19 22.49
CA GLY A 73 -13.47 3.72 21.58
C GLY A 73 -13.96 2.50 20.80
N PHE A 74 -13.69 2.47 19.51
CA PHE A 74 -14.23 1.51 18.57
C PHE A 74 -13.16 1.06 17.60
N ASP A 75 -13.14 -0.25 17.31
CA ASP A 75 -12.27 -0.90 16.34
C ASP A 75 -12.88 -2.26 15.92
N ILE A 76 -12.40 -2.87 14.83
CA ILE A 76 -12.85 -4.17 14.33
C ILE A 76 -11.68 -5.01 13.79
N GLU A 77 -11.80 -6.33 13.85
CA GLU A 77 -10.75 -7.23 13.36
C GLU A 77 -11.31 -8.35 12.46
N TRP A 78 -10.51 -8.79 11.49
CA TRP A 78 -10.85 -9.84 10.53
C TRP A 78 -9.62 -10.68 10.16
N PRO A 79 -9.77 -11.98 9.82
CA PRO A 79 -8.62 -12.82 9.48
C PRO A 79 -7.93 -12.34 8.20
N ALA A 80 -6.61 -12.35 8.20
CA ALA A 80 -5.81 -12.08 7.01
C ALA A 80 -6.08 -13.16 5.94
N ILE A 81 -6.38 -12.74 4.71
CA ILE A 81 -6.56 -13.64 3.56
C ILE A 81 -5.54 -13.25 2.48
N TYR A 82 -4.58 -14.13 2.24
CA TYR A 82 -3.51 -13.95 1.26
C TYR A 82 -3.91 -14.33 -0.19
N THR A 83 -5.22 -14.51 -0.45
CA THR A 83 -5.75 -14.83 -1.78
C THR A 83 -6.25 -13.56 -2.46
N LYS A 84 -5.61 -13.16 -3.56
CA LYS A 84 -5.99 -11.97 -4.35
C LYS A 84 -7.49 -11.93 -4.67
N GLY A 85 -8.15 -10.82 -4.33
CA GLY A 85 -9.59 -10.61 -4.55
C GLY A 85 -10.53 -11.24 -3.51
N LYS A 86 -10.02 -11.77 -2.37
CA LYS A 86 -10.84 -12.24 -1.24
C LYS A 86 -10.40 -11.56 0.05
N ASN A 87 -11.33 -10.85 0.69
CA ASN A 87 -11.09 -10.25 2.00
C ASN A 87 -11.73 -11.11 3.10
N GLY A 88 -11.09 -11.18 4.27
CA GLY A 88 -11.69 -11.80 5.46
C GLY A 88 -12.97 -11.07 5.86
N LYS A 89 -13.95 -11.78 6.42
CA LYS A 89 -15.15 -11.15 7.00
C LYS A 89 -14.83 -10.57 8.38
N VAL A 90 -15.47 -9.44 8.75
CA VAL A 90 -15.46 -8.93 10.14
C VAL A 90 -15.72 -10.09 11.11
N ALA A 91 -14.76 -10.33 11.99
CA ALA A 91 -14.78 -11.45 12.92
C ALA A 91 -14.95 -11.01 14.37
N LEU A 92 -14.43 -9.83 14.71
CA LEU A 92 -14.50 -9.20 16.03
C LEU A 92 -14.96 -7.75 15.90
N VAL A 93 -15.80 -7.32 16.85
CA VAL A 93 -16.12 -5.90 17.07
C VAL A 93 -15.71 -5.53 18.48
N GLN A 94 -15.02 -4.40 18.62
CA GLN A 94 -14.39 -3.94 19.84
C GLN A 94 -15.05 -2.65 20.30
N VAL A 95 -15.41 -2.55 21.59
CA VAL A 95 -16.06 -1.36 22.16
C VAL A 95 -15.49 -1.07 23.55
N CYS A 96 -14.65 -0.03 23.66
CA CYS A 96 -14.14 0.47 24.93
C CYS A 96 -15.02 1.60 25.46
N VAL A 97 -15.69 1.40 26.61
CA VAL A 97 -16.61 2.40 27.19
C VAL A 97 -15.99 3.22 28.33
N SER A 98 -14.82 2.81 28.83
CA SER A 98 -14.07 3.51 29.89
C SER A 98 -12.69 2.87 30.07
N GLU A 99 -11.78 3.55 30.77
CA GLU A 99 -10.50 3.00 31.27
C GLU A 99 -10.60 1.65 32.00
N ARG A 100 -11.80 1.28 32.47
CA ARG A 100 -12.04 0.07 33.29
C ARG A 100 -12.81 -1.04 32.59
N LYS A 101 -13.41 -0.79 31.42
CA LYS A 101 -14.32 -1.76 30.79
C LYS A 101 -14.28 -1.68 29.26
N CYS A 102 -13.84 -2.77 28.63
CA CYS A 102 -13.86 -2.97 27.19
C CYS A 102 -14.64 -4.25 26.86
N TYR A 103 -15.42 -4.22 25.78
CA TYR A 103 -16.24 -5.33 25.31
C TYR A 103 -15.75 -5.83 23.96
N LEU A 104 -15.63 -7.15 23.83
CA LEU A 104 -15.15 -7.82 22.62
C LEU A 104 -16.25 -8.78 22.13
N PHE A 105 -16.89 -8.43 21.02
CA PHE A 105 -18.01 -9.16 20.43
C PHE A 105 -17.54 -10.00 19.24
N HIS A 106 -17.41 -11.32 19.43
CA HIS A 106 -16.82 -12.23 18.46
C HIS A 106 -17.83 -12.68 17.39
N VAL A 107 -18.26 -11.73 16.54
CA VAL A 107 -19.37 -11.90 15.59
C VAL A 107 -19.21 -13.06 14.61
N SER A 108 -17.98 -13.49 14.29
CA SER A 108 -17.72 -14.68 13.46
C SER A 108 -18.19 -16.01 14.09
N ALA A 109 -18.25 -16.09 15.42
CA ALA A 109 -18.74 -17.27 16.13
C ALA A 109 -20.28 -17.41 16.10
N MET A 110 -21.00 -16.42 15.54
CA MET A 110 -22.45 -16.33 15.59
C MET A 110 -23.11 -16.67 14.26
N ALA A 111 -24.34 -17.19 14.31
CA ALA A 111 -25.13 -17.47 13.10
C ALA A 111 -25.68 -16.21 12.39
N GLY A 112 -25.47 -15.02 12.97
CA GLY A 112 -25.90 -13.73 12.45
C GLY A 112 -25.59 -12.58 13.41
N PHE A 113 -25.56 -11.35 12.88
CA PHE A 113 -25.12 -10.17 13.64
C PHE A 113 -26.09 -9.84 14.81
N PRO A 114 -25.60 -9.59 16.04
CA PRO A 114 -26.46 -9.29 17.20
C PRO A 114 -27.29 -8.02 17.01
N LYS A 115 -28.60 -8.10 17.28
CA LYS A 115 -29.52 -6.97 17.08
C LYS A 115 -29.26 -5.81 18.04
N GLY A 116 -28.88 -6.11 19.29
CA GLY A 116 -28.51 -5.07 20.25
C GLY A 116 -27.22 -4.35 19.85
N LEU A 117 -26.21 -5.10 19.37
CA LEU A 117 -24.96 -4.52 18.86
C LEU A 117 -25.21 -3.65 17.63
N LYS A 118 -26.06 -4.11 16.69
CA LYS A 118 -26.45 -3.30 15.54
C LYS A 118 -27.07 -1.96 15.96
N ARG A 119 -27.98 -1.98 16.93
CA ARG A 119 -28.59 -0.75 17.48
C ARG A 119 -27.59 0.18 18.16
N LEU A 120 -26.60 -0.35 18.90
CA LEU A 120 -25.53 0.44 19.54
C LEU A 120 -24.63 1.14 18.50
N LEU A 121 -24.25 0.42 17.45
CA LEU A 121 -23.40 0.96 16.38
C LEU A 121 -24.16 1.93 15.45
N GLU A 122 -25.46 1.72 15.26
CA GLU A 122 -26.34 2.62 14.49
C GLU A 122 -26.87 3.83 15.30
N ASP A 123 -26.57 3.91 16.60
CA ASP A 123 -27.00 5.00 17.48
C ASP A 123 -26.21 6.28 17.22
N THR A 124 -26.89 7.36 16.83
CA THR A 124 -26.28 8.68 16.60
C THR A 124 -26.05 9.48 17.88
N SER A 125 -26.61 9.07 19.01
CA SER A 125 -26.39 9.74 20.32
C SER A 125 -25.09 9.30 21.02
N ILE A 126 -24.42 8.28 20.47
CA ILE A 126 -23.21 7.67 21.01
C ILE A 126 -22.11 7.75 19.95
N SER A 127 -21.04 8.50 20.22
CA SER A 127 -19.92 8.68 19.30
C SER A 127 -18.93 7.50 19.38
N LYS A 128 -18.64 6.87 18.24
CA LYS A 128 -17.58 5.86 18.07
C LYS A 128 -16.29 6.56 17.64
N VAL A 129 -15.16 6.30 18.31
CA VAL A 129 -13.88 6.95 17.99
C VAL A 129 -12.78 5.94 17.71
N GLY A 130 -12.01 6.18 16.64
CA GLY A 130 -10.96 5.30 16.14
C GLY A 130 -10.16 6.00 15.04
N VAL A 131 -9.11 5.34 14.55
CA VAL A 131 -8.31 5.78 13.39
C VAL A 131 -8.69 4.91 12.20
N GLY A 132 -9.01 5.51 11.06
CA GLY A 132 -9.45 4.77 9.85
C GLY A 132 -10.91 4.30 9.92
N ILE A 133 -11.72 4.89 10.80
CA ILE A 133 -13.06 4.39 11.18
C ILE A 133 -14.09 4.45 10.03
N GLU A 134 -13.83 5.25 8.99
CA GLU A 134 -14.64 5.23 7.77
C GLU A 134 -14.45 3.92 6.98
N GLY A 135 -13.21 3.41 6.95
CA GLY A 135 -12.91 2.09 6.38
C GLY A 135 -13.68 0.97 7.09
N ASP A 136 -13.79 1.06 8.42
CA ASP A 136 -14.57 0.13 9.23
C ASP A 136 -16.08 0.23 8.97
N GLN A 137 -16.60 1.44 8.75
CA GLN A 137 -17.99 1.65 8.33
C GLN A 137 -18.26 0.93 7.01
N TRP A 138 -17.41 1.11 5.99
CA TRP A 138 -17.53 0.41 4.71
C TRP A 138 -17.46 -1.11 4.88
N LYS A 139 -16.53 -1.59 5.73
CA LYS A 139 -16.35 -3.02 6.03
C LYS A 139 -17.58 -3.63 6.68
N LEU A 140 -18.17 -2.96 7.67
CA LEU A 140 -19.39 -3.38 8.36
C LEU A 140 -20.63 -3.31 7.47
N MET A 141 -20.75 -2.31 6.60
CA MET A 141 -21.83 -2.27 5.59
C MET A 141 -21.73 -3.47 4.64
N SER A 142 -20.53 -3.75 4.13
CA SER A 142 -20.30 -4.83 3.16
C SER A 142 -20.50 -6.23 3.76
N ASP A 143 -19.94 -6.51 4.94
CA ASP A 143 -19.96 -7.86 5.51
C ASP A 143 -21.22 -8.19 6.31
N CYS A 144 -21.82 -7.18 6.96
CA CYS A 144 -22.83 -7.33 8.01
C CYS A 144 -24.16 -6.60 7.74
N ASP A 145 -24.29 -5.87 6.63
CA ASP A 145 -25.44 -5.00 6.33
C ASP A 145 -25.72 -4.03 7.51
N LEU A 146 -24.67 -3.38 8.03
CA LEU A 146 -24.74 -2.49 9.18
C LEU A 146 -24.17 -1.12 8.82
N LYS A 147 -24.95 -0.05 9.02
CA LYS A 147 -24.48 1.32 8.76
C LYS A 147 -23.99 1.96 10.06
N LEU A 148 -22.68 1.95 10.31
CA LEU A 148 -22.08 2.67 11.46
C LEU A 148 -22.49 4.15 11.38
N LYS A 149 -22.92 4.75 12.49
CA LYS A 149 -23.33 6.17 12.57
C LYS A 149 -22.82 6.81 13.84
N GLY A 150 -22.62 8.13 13.82
CA GLY A 150 -22.06 8.85 14.97
C GLY A 150 -20.66 8.35 15.25
N PHE A 151 -19.72 8.71 14.39
CA PHE A 151 -18.31 8.36 14.54
C PHE A 151 -17.43 9.60 14.38
N ILE A 152 -16.22 9.54 14.92
CA ILE A 152 -15.22 10.63 14.87
C ILE A 152 -13.91 10.00 14.43
N GLU A 153 -13.38 10.47 13.30
CA GLU A 153 -12.05 10.10 12.80
C GLU A 153 -10.98 10.84 13.65
N LEU A 154 -10.12 10.07 14.32
CA LEU A 154 -9.13 10.63 15.22
C LEU A 154 -8.00 11.34 14.49
N THR A 155 -7.69 10.97 13.25
CA THR A 155 -6.72 11.69 12.42
C THR A 155 -7.17 13.13 12.15
N ASP A 156 -8.45 13.33 11.81
CA ASP A 156 -9.02 14.66 11.56
C ASP A 156 -9.07 15.49 12.84
N LEU A 157 -9.55 14.90 13.95
CA LEU A 157 -9.59 15.57 15.25
C LEU A 157 -8.19 15.97 15.73
N ALA A 158 -7.19 15.09 15.56
CA ALA A 158 -5.81 15.39 15.91
C ALA A 158 -5.25 16.54 15.06
N ASN A 159 -5.47 16.52 13.74
CA ASN A 159 -5.04 17.57 12.83
C ASN A 159 -5.69 18.93 13.14
N GLU A 160 -6.98 18.95 13.50
CA GLU A 160 -7.68 20.16 13.95
C GLU A 160 -7.07 20.70 15.26
N LYS A 161 -7.01 19.87 16.31
CA LYS A 161 -6.61 20.29 17.67
C LYS A 161 -5.12 20.64 17.75
N LEU A 162 -4.26 19.93 17.01
CA LEU A 162 -2.81 20.17 16.93
C LEU A 162 -2.42 21.20 15.84
N LYS A 163 -3.37 21.65 15.03
CA LYS A 163 -3.16 22.60 13.91
C LYS A 163 -2.10 22.12 12.90
N CYS A 164 -2.11 20.83 12.58
CA CYS A 164 -1.20 20.19 11.62
C CYS A 164 -1.98 19.53 10.46
N LYS A 165 -1.24 19.00 9.47
CA LYS A 165 -1.79 18.21 8.36
C LYS A 165 -0.91 16.99 8.12
N GLU A 166 -1.03 16.04 9.04
CA GLU A 166 -0.24 14.81 9.10
C GLU A 166 -1.16 13.60 8.86
N LYS A 167 -0.59 12.52 8.33
CA LYS A 167 -1.24 11.20 8.39
C LYS A 167 -0.91 10.59 9.75
N TRP A 168 -1.92 10.12 10.47
CA TRP A 168 -1.76 9.61 11.84
C TRP A 168 -2.16 8.14 11.91
N SER A 169 -1.22 7.27 12.29
CA SER A 169 -1.56 5.93 12.78
C SER A 169 -2.00 5.98 14.23
N LEU A 170 -2.78 4.99 14.68
CA LEU A 170 -3.18 4.87 16.08
C LEU A 170 -1.95 4.84 17.01
N ASN A 171 -0.92 4.08 16.66
CA ASN A 171 0.34 4.04 17.41
C ASN A 171 1.11 5.37 17.33
N GLY A 172 1.08 6.05 16.18
CA GLY A 172 1.69 7.38 16.00
C GLY A 172 1.08 8.43 16.93
N LEU A 173 -0.25 8.42 17.11
CA LEU A 173 -0.94 9.26 18.08
C LEU A 173 -0.61 8.86 19.52
N VAL A 174 -0.52 7.56 19.83
CA VAL A 174 -0.09 7.09 21.17
C VAL A 174 1.34 7.55 21.49
N LYS A 175 2.28 7.39 20.55
CA LYS A 175 3.67 7.88 20.66
C LYS A 175 3.72 9.40 20.81
N HIS A 176 2.94 10.14 20.02
CA HIS A 176 2.94 11.60 20.07
C HIS A 176 2.34 12.16 21.37
N LEU A 177 1.15 11.70 21.76
CA LEU A 177 0.35 12.27 22.86
C LEU A 177 0.73 11.73 24.24
N PHE A 178 1.10 10.45 24.35
CA PHE A 178 1.31 9.77 25.63
C PHE A 178 2.76 9.36 25.90
N LYS A 179 3.67 9.50 24.92
CA LYS A 179 5.07 9.02 24.99
C LYS A 179 5.14 7.54 25.38
N LYS A 180 4.28 6.75 24.75
CA LYS A 180 4.13 5.30 24.90
C LYS A 180 4.01 4.65 23.52
N GLN A 181 3.99 3.32 23.44
CA GLN A 181 3.72 2.61 22.19
C GLN A 181 2.69 1.49 22.39
N LEU A 182 1.90 1.21 21.36
CA LEU A 182 1.03 0.05 21.32
C LEU A 182 1.84 -1.21 21.01
N LEU A 183 1.43 -2.34 21.57
CA LEU A 183 2.01 -3.64 21.24
C LEU A 183 1.47 -4.09 19.87
N LYS A 184 2.21 -3.80 18.79
CA LYS A 184 1.88 -4.24 17.43
C LYS A 184 2.50 -5.60 17.08
N ASP A 185 2.32 -6.60 17.95
CA ASP A 185 2.80 -7.96 17.67
C ASP A 185 2.10 -8.52 16.43
N LYS A 186 2.86 -8.68 15.34
CA LYS A 186 2.38 -9.18 14.06
C LYS A 186 1.76 -10.57 14.14
N SER A 187 2.23 -11.42 15.04
CA SER A 187 1.68 -12.77 15.24
C SER A 187 0.26 -12.75 15.79
N VAL A 188 -0.08 -11.71 16.56
CA VAL A 188 -1.44 -11.44 17.07
C VAL A 188 -2.26 -10.66 16.05
N ARG A 189 -1.71 -9.59 15.47
CA ARG A 189 -2.41 -8.72 14.50
C ARG A 189 -2.83 -9.45 13.22
N CYS A 190 -1.94 -10.28 12.66
CA CYS A 190 -2.24 -11.09 11.48
C CYS A 190 -2.83 -12.48 11.81
N SER A 191 -3.30 -12.68 13.06
CA SER A 191 -3.80 -13.97 13.52
C SER A 191 -5.16 -14.36 12.90
N ARG A 192 -5.61 -15.57 13.23
CA ARG A 192 -6.97 -16.02 12.91
C ARG A 192 -7.99 -15.43 13.87
N TRP A 193 -8.42 -14.20 13.61
CA TRP A 193 -9.52 -13.55 14.31
C TRP A 193 -10.87 -14.28 14.16
N ASP A 194 -11.01 -15.18 13.18
CA ASP A 194 -12.16 -16.08 13.02
C ASP A 194 -12.10 -17.35 13.88
N ALA A 195 -10.97 -17.62 14.54
CA ALA A 195 -10.83 -18.79 15.40
C ALA A 195 -11.50 -18.55 16.76
N TYR A 196 -12.31 -19.52 17.18
CA TYR A 196 -13.00 -19.51 18.47
C TYR A 196 -12.39 -20.56 19.42
N PRO A 197 -12.12 -20.23 20.71
CA PRO A 197 -12.17 -18.87 21.30
C PRO A 197 -10.91 -18.04 20.99
N LEU A 198 -10.98 -16.72 21.18
CA LEU A 198 -9.81 -15.84 21.12
C LEU A 198 -8.82 -16.13 22.27
N THR A 199 -7.52 -16.03 21.99
CA THR A 199 -6.45 -16.11 23.00
C THR A 199 -6.47 -14.90 23.95
N GLU A 200 -5.78 -14.99 25.09
CA GLU A 200 -5.63 -13.83 25.98
C GLU A 200 -4.86 -12.69 25.31
N GLU A 201 -3.87 -13.00 24.47
CA GLU A 201 -3.08 -12.03 23.70
C GLU A 201 -3.95 -11.29 22.67
N GLN A 202 -4.76 -12.02 21.88
CA GLN A 202 -5.74 -11.43 20.96
C GLN A 202 -6.74 -10.52 21.68
N ARG A 203 -7.20 -10.94 22.87
CA ARG A 203 -8.13 -10.14 23.68
C ARG A 203 -7.48 -8.88 24.24
N LEU A 204 -6.24 -8.96 24.73
CA LEU A 204 -5.51 -7.81 25.26
C LEU A 204 -5.12 -6.82 24.15
N TYR A 205 -4.71 -7.31 22.98
CA TYR A 205 -4.43 -6.51 21.79
C TYR A 205 -5.65 -5.67 21.39
N ALA A 206 -6.78 -6.34 21.10
CA ALA A 206 -8.03 -5.68 20.71
C ALA A 206 -8.51 -4.71 21.81
N ALA A 207 -8.56 -5.14 23.06
CA ALA A 207 -8.98 -4.25 24.14
C ALA A 207 -8.08 -3.01 24.28
N SER A 208 -6.80 -3.09 23.91
CA SER A 208 -5.85 -1.97 23.94
C SER A 208 -5.99 -1.02 22.74
N ASP A 209 -6.26 -1.51 21.53
CA ASP A 209 -6.48 -0.66 20.35
C ASP A 209 -7.77 0.17 20.50
N ALA A 210 -8.91 -0.45 20.83
CA ALA A 210 -10.15 0.27 21.13
C ALA A 210 -10.00 1.23 22.33
N TYR A 211 -9.20 0.87 23.34
CA TYR A 211 -8.92 1.75 24.48
C TYR A 211 -8.04 2.96 24.10
N ALA A 212 -7.05 2.78 23.24
CA ALA A 212 -6.20 3.85 22.74
C ALA A 212 -7.04 4.90 21.99
N GLY A 213 -7.99 4.48 21.15
CA GLY A 213 -8.91 5.39 20.47
C GLY A 213 -9.67 6.30 21.45
N LEU A 214 -10.27 5.73 22.50
CA LEU A 214 -10.97 6.50 23.54
C LEU A 214 -10.03 7.49 24.26
N GLN A 215 -8.84 7.05 24.65
CA GLN A 215 -7.91 7.89 25.40
C GLN A 215 -7.33 9.03 24.55
N ILE A 216 -7.03 8.78 23.27
CA ILE A 216 -6.62 9.81 22.30
C ILE A 216 -7.70 10.90 22.21
N TYR A 217 -8.96 10.51 21.99
CA TYR A 217 -10.09 11.45 21.96
C TYR A 217 -10.15 12.31 23.21
N GLU A 218 -10.17 11.67 24.39
CA GLU A 218 -10.29 12.39 25.66
C GLU A 218 -9.10 13.30 25.94
N LYS A 219 -7.89 12.98 25.48
CA LYS A 219 -6.71 13.84 25.64
C LYS A 219 -6.76 15.03 24.68
N LEU A 220 -7.17 14.82 23.43
CA LEU A 220 -7.32 15.89 22.43
C LEU A 220 -8.44 16.88 22.79
N GLU A 221 -9.56 16.42 23.35
CA GLU A 221 -10.62 17.29 23.86
C GLU A 221 -10.20 18.09 25.10
N ARG A 222 -9.35 17.51 25.95
CA ARG A 222 -8.86 18.15 27.19
C ARG A 222 -7.66 19.08 26.99
N MET A 223 -7.12 19.23 25.77
CA MET A 223 -5.92 20.04 25.51
C MET A 223 -6.17 21.55 25.57
N ASP A 224 -5.41 22.23 26.43
CA ASP A 224 -5.28 23.68 26.43
C ASP A 224 -4.30 24.18 25.34
N ASP A 225 -4.26 25.50 25.14
CA ASP A 225 -3.42 26.10 24.09
C ASP A 225 -1.91 26.13 24.42
N GLN A 226 -1.51 25.88 25.67
CA GLN A 226 -0.10 25.78 26.07
C GLN A 226 0.44 24.37 25.78
N GLU A 227 -0.33 23.31 26.07
CA GLU A 227 0.02 21.93 25.69
C GLU A 227 0.16 21.79 24.16
N LYS A 228 -0.75 22.40 23.38
CA LYS A 228 -0.66 22.45 21.90
C LYS A 228 0.65 23.10 21.44
N ALA A 229 0.98 24.26 21.98
CA ALA A 229 2.21 24.97 21.61
C ALA A 229 3.47 24.15 21.92
N ALA A 230 3.54 23.50 23.09
CA ALA A 230 4.67 22.65 23.48
C ALA A 230 4.84 21.44 22.55
N LEU A 231 3.74 20.81 22.11
CA LEU A 231 3.78 19.68 21.18
C LEU A 231 4.18 20.09 19.76
N CYS A 232 3.77 21.27 19.30
CA CYS A 232 4.18 21.81 18.00
C CYS A 232 5.67 22.21 17.97
N ILE A 233 6.19 22.81 19.05
CA ILE A 233 7.61 23.23 19.14
C ILE A 233 8.57 22.04 19.01
N LEU A 234 8.19 20.87 19.51
CA LEU A 234 9.01 19.65 19.45
C LEU A 234 9.14 19.02 18.05
N LYS A 235 8.40 19.49 17.03
CA LYS A 235 8.49 18.99 15.65
C LYS A 235 9.35 19.85 14.71
N GLY A 236 10.03 20.87 15.23
CA GLY A 236 11.02 21.66 14.49
C GLY A 236 10.52 23.05 14.09
N THR A 237 11.44 24.00 14.16
CA THR A 237 11.22 25.41 13.80
C THR A 237 11.01 25.60 12.29
N ASN A 238 10.29 26.67 11.92
CA ASN A 238 10.24 27.19 10.55
C ASN A 238 11.61 27.75 10.12
N VAL A 239 12.55 26.86 9.81
CA VAL A 239 13.82 27.18 9.16
C VAL A 239 13.77 26.66 7.74
N GLU A 240 14.10 27.51 6.77
CA GLU A 240 14.09 27.19 5.34
C GLU A 240 14.83 25.85 5.07
N PRO A 241 14.17 24.84 4.46
CA PRO A 241 14.75 23.49 4.30
C PRO A 241 16.06 23.45 3.50
N MET A 242 16.40 24.54 2.81
CA MET A 242 17.60 24.66 1.99
C MET A 242 18.86 24.78 2.84
N GLU A 243 18.80 25.53 3.94
CA GLU A 243 19.98 25.89 4.76
C GLU A 243 20.41 24.72 5.66
N VAL A 244 19.44 24.07 6.32
CA VAL A 244 19.64 22.82 7.08
C VAL A 244 20.14 21.69 6.18
N LYS A 245 19.60 21.55 4.95
CA LYS A 245 20.14 20.58 3.97
C LYS A 245 21.55 20.93 3.50
N GLN A 246 21.92 22.20 3.42
CA GLN A 246 23.28 22.62 3.08
C GLN A 246 24.26 22.28 4.20
N GLN A 247 23.88 22.52 5.47
CA GLN A 247 24.69 22.15 6.64
C GLN A 247 24.83 20.63 6.77
N LEU A 248 23.75 19.85 6.66
CA LEU A 248 23.81 18.38 6.68
C LEU A 248 24.66 17.81 5.54
N ARG A 249 24.61 18.39 4.33
CA ARG A 249 25.49 18.00 3.21
C ARG A 249 26.95 18.35 3.48
N SER A 250 27.23 19.54 4.03
CA SER A 250 28.59 19.95 4.41
C SER A 250 29.16 19.02 5.48
N LEU A 251 28.36 18.66 6.50
CA LEU A 251 28.76 17.76 7.57
C LEU A 251 28.96 16.32 7.06
N SER A 252 28.07 15.82 6.22
CA SER A 252 28.20 14.51 5.56
C SER A 252 29.47 14.42 4.71
N GLN A 253 29.81 15.50 3.98
CA GLN A 253 31.04 15.56 3.20
C GLN A 253 32.27 15.59 4.11
N GLN A 254 32.25 16.36 5.20
CA GLN A 254 33.32 16.38 6.19
C GLN A 254 33.53 15.01 6.86
N PHE A 255 32.46 14.24 7.09
CA PHE A 255 32.53 12.86 7.58
C PHE A 255 33.21 11.92 6.57
N LEU A 256 32.84 12.00 5.29
CA LEU A 256 33.44 11.19 4.23
C LEU A 256 34.93 11.52 4.03
N ASP A 257 35.28 12.81 4.00
CA ASP A 257 36.66 13.31 3.95
C ASP A 257 37.51 12.94 5.18
N LEU A 258 36.87 12.51 6.28
CA LEU A 258 37.51 12.04 7.51
C LEU A 258 37.69 10.51 7.48
N VAL A 259 36.70 9.77 6.96
CA VAL A 259 36.78 8.32 6.71
C VAL A 259 37.89 8.00 5.70
N ASP A 260 38.04 8.78 4.63
CA ASP A 260 39.13 8.64 3.64
C ASP A 260 40.54 8.89 4.22
N LYS A 261 40.63 9.48 5.42
CA LYS A 261 41.90 9.69 6.14
C LYS A 261 42.22 8.59 7.16
N VAL A 262 41.33 7.61 7.34
CA VAL A 262 41.57 6.45 8.21
C VAL A 262 42.49 5.46 7.49
N PRO A 263 43.73 5.23 7.96
CA PRO A 263 44.62 4.28 7.32
C PRO A 263 44.08 2.85 7.48
N SER A 264 44.08 2.07 6.40
CA SER A 264 43.57 0.69 6.36
C SER A 264 44.36 -0.33 7.21
N SER A 265 45.31 0.12 8.03
CA SER A 265 46.18 -0.69 8.89
C SER A 265 45.87 -0.54 10.38
N PHE A 266 44.60 -0.66 10.79
CA PHE A 266 44.19 -0.76 12.20
C PHE A 266 44.54 -2.11 12.88
N GLY A 267 45.46 -2.89 12.27
CA GLY A 267 45.83 -4.25 12.70
C GLY A 267 46.99 -4.36 13.68
N ASN A 268 47.48 -3.26 14.28
CA ASN A 268 48.58 -3.32 15.25
C ASN A 268 48.37 -2.40 16.46
N CYS A 269 48.41 -3.00 17.66
CA CYS A 269 48.09 -2.35 18.94
C CYS A 269 49.23 -1.43 19.45
N LYS A 270 49.53 -0.37 18.70
CA LYS A 270 50.39 0.75 19.13
C LYS A 270 49.80 2.14 18.86
N ASP A 271 48.80 2.26 17.98
CA ASP A 271 48.14 3.52 17.64
C ASP A 271 46.81 3.76 18.40
N ALA A 272 46.60 3.10 19.54
CA ALA A 272 45.39 3.27 20.36
C ALA A 272 45.15 4.73 20.81
N GLN A 273 46.23 5.49 21.03
CA GLN A 273 46.14 6.91 21.39
C GLN A 273 45.48 7.73 20.26
N ARG A 274 45.90 7.55 19.00
CA ARG A 274 45.29 8.22 17.84
C ARG A 274 43.81 7.88 17.65
N GLY A 275 43.40 6.66 18.00
CA GLY A 275 41.99 6.26 18.00
C GLY A 275 41.18 6.98 19.08
N MET A 276 41.75 7.20 20.27
CA MET A 276 41.09 7.98 21.32
C MET A 276 41.07 9.47 21.02
N ASP A 277 42.15 10.03 20.47
CA ASP A 277 42.21 11.44 20.06
C ASP A 277 41.15 11.72 18.97
N PHE A 278 40.99 10.80 18.00
CA PHE A 278 39.93 10.86 16.98
C PHE A 278 38.51 10.79 17.57
N LEU A 279 38.27 9.91 18.54
CA LEU A 279 36.96 9.80 19.22
C LEU A 279 36.68 11.03 20.10
N GLY A 280 37.72 11.67 20.64
CA GLY A 280 37.64 12.96 21.33
C GLY A 280 37.18 14.07 20.39
N ASP A 281 37.90 14.30 19.29
CA ASP A 281 37.55 15.27 18.24
C ASP A 281 36.12 15.05 17.69
N LEU A 282 35.68 13.79 17.58
CA LEU A 282 34.34 13.44 17.13
C LEU A 282 33.27 13.78 18.18
N SER A 283 33.53 13.51 19.46
CA SER A 283 32.63 13.85 20.56
C SER A 283 32.47 15.37 20.72
N GLU A 284 33.58 16.11 20.68
CA GLU A 284 33.58 17.56 20.87
C GLU A 284 32.77 18.28 19.78
N ARG A 285 32.89 17.84 18.51
CA ARG A 285 32.10 18.37 17.38
C ARG A 285 30.62 17.99 17.43
N VAL A 286 30.27 16.84 18.02
CA VAL A 286 28.86 16.46 18.24
C VAL A 286 28.25 17.30 19.36
N ASP A 287 28.99 17.62 20.41
CA ASP A 287 28.53 18.52 21.48
C ASP A 287 28.45 19.99 21.02
N GLU A 288 29.34 20.47 20.14
CA GLU A 288 29.18 21.77 19.45
C GLU A 288 27.86 21.83 18.68
N LEU A 289 27.56 20.80 17.89
CA LEU A 289 26.34 20.72 17.07
C LEU A 289 25.08 20.66 17.94
N ARG A 290 25.15 19.93 19.06
CA ARG A 290 24.10 19.91 20.09
C ARG A 290 23.87 21.28 20.73
N ASN A 291 24.92 22.02 21.05
CA ASN A 291 24.81 23.35 21.64
C ASN A 291 24.22 24.37 20.65
N ILE A 292 24.63 24.33 19.37
CA ILE A 292 24.07 25.19 18.31
C ILE A 292 22.56 24.96 18.13
N MET A 293 22.07 23.71 18.27
CA MET A 293 20.63 23.41 18.23
C MET A 293 19.86 23.82 19.50
N LEU A 294 20.55 24.10 20.62
CA LEU A 294 19.92 24.47 21.89
C LEU A 294 19.98 25.98 22.19
N ASP A 295 20.94 26.71 21.63
CA ASP A 295 21.22 28.11 21.97
C ASP A 295 20.46 29.15 21.12
N SER A 296 19.40 28.75 20.41
CA SER A 296 18.46 29.69 19.77
C SER A 296 17.54 30.41 20.78
N SER A 297 17.92 30.43 22.06
CA SER A 297 17.12 30.94 23.18
C SER A 297 17.90 31.90 24.10
N ARG A 298 18.68 32.82 23.53
CA ARG A 298 19.20 34.04 24.22
C ARG A 298 19.77 35.08 23.24
N GLU A 299 18.98 36.11 22.91
CA GLU A 299 19.47 37.50 22.88
C GLU A 299 18.38 38.43 23.44
N GLU A 300 18.78 39.44 24.20
CA GLU A 300 17.89 40.33 24.94
C GLU A 300 17.74 41.71 24.28
N ASN A 301 16.51 42.23 24.33
CA ASN A 301 16.15 43.64 24.55
C ASN A 301 16.60 44.76 23.56
N SER A 302 15.54 45.38 23.01
CA SER A 302 15.34 46.85 22.88
C SER A 302 15.77 47.53 21.55
N PRO A 303 15.32 48.77 21.27
CA PRO A 303 14.11 48.92 20.45
C PRO A 303 14.27 49.93 19.28
N LEU A 304 13.41 49.86 18.27
CA LEU A 304 13.19 50.99 17.36
C LEU A 304 11.77 50.97 16.76
N GLU A 305 11.05 52.07 17.02
CA GLU A 305 9.83 52.48 16.36
C GLU A 305 10.14 53.04 14.94
N ASP A 306 9.08 53.43 14.23
CA ASP A 306 9.10 54.23 13.00
C ASP A 306 9.74 53.64 11.73
N CYS A 307 8.88 53.04 10.91
CA CYS A 307 8.58 53.71 9.64
C CYS A 307 7.09 53.53 9.24
N ILE A 308 6.50 54.62 8.77
CA ILE A 308 5.06 54.90 8.80
C ILE A 308 4.40 54.74 7.41
N GLN A 309 3.21 54.11 7.42
CA GLN A 309 2.02 54.29 6.56
C GLN A 309 2.13 54.57 5.05
N LYS A 310 1.30 53.85 4.27
CA LYS A 310 0.34 54.32 3.23
C LYS A 310 -0.23 53.07 2.49
N GLU A 311 -1.48 52.99 2.05
CA GLU A 311 -2.69 53.84 2.11
C GLU A 311 -3.92 52.90 1.89
N GLU A 312 -5.12 53.23 2.40
CA GLU A 312 -6.32 52.36 2.35
C GLU A 312 -7.27 52.62 1.14
N ALA A 313 -8.17 51.65 0.91
CA ALA A 313 -9.43 51.72 0.15
C ALA A 313 -9.32 51.94 -1.38
N VAL A 314 -10.30 51.62 -2.24
CA VAL A 314 -11.75 51.28 -2.11
C VAL A 314 -12.06 50.10 -3.08
N VAL A 315 -13.25 49.50 -3.26
CA VAL A 315 -14.67 49.90 -3.08
C VAL A 315 -15.49 48.72 -2.52
N GLU A 316 -16.53 49.01 -1.75
CA GLU A 316 -17.61 48.08 -1.36
C GLU A 316 -18.97 48.60 -1.89
N HIS A 317 -19.84 47.74 -2.42
CA HIS A 317 -21.32 47.87 -2.49
C HIS A 317 -21.87 46.63 -3.23
N ALA A 318 -22.51 45.63 -2.61
CA ALA A 318 -23.77 45.61 -1.83
C ALA A 318 -24.97 45.12 -2.68
N VAL A 319 -25.62 44.04 -2.23
CA VAL A 319 -27.00 44.02 -1.68
C VAL A 319 -27.42 42.57 -1.40
N THR A 320 -27.92 42.33 -0.18
CA THR A 320 -28.59 41.11 0.30
C THR A 320 -30.05 41.02 -0.16
N GLU A 321 -30.58 39.82 -0.44
CA GLU A 321 -31.74 39.25 0.32
C GLU A 321 -32.23 37.83 -0.12
N PHE A 322 -32.66 37.04 0.87
CA PHE A 322 -33.62 35.90 0.88
C PHE A 322 -33.31 34.47 0.31
N ILE A 323 -33.05 33.54 1.26
CA ILE A 323 -33.65 32.19 1.52
C ILE A 323 -33.34 30.92 0.65
N GLU A 324 -32.83 29.91 1.39
CA GLU A 324 -32.98 28.43 1.32
C GLU A 324 -33.16 27.67 -0.02
N THR A 325 -32.23 26.75 -0.34
CA THR A 325 -32.37 25.28 -0.09
C THR A 325 -31.14 24.48 -0.57
N ASP A 326 -30.85 23.39 0.14
CA ASP A 326 -30.16 22.13 -0.25
C ASP A 326 -28.97 22.16 -1.24
N GLU A 327 -27.76 21.88 -0.72
CA GLU A 327 -26.66 21.27 -1.51
C GLU A 327 -26.21 19.94 -0.85
N GLU A 328 -26.22 18.87 -1.64
CA GLU A 328 -25.70 17.55 -1.24
C GLU A 328 -24.16 17.56 -1.25
N MET A 329 -23.52 17.22 -0.13
CA MET A 329 -22.07 16.99 -0.09
C MET A 329 -21.72 15.59 -0.58
N ASP A 330 -20.92 15.53 -1.65
CA ASP A 330 -20.27 14.33 -2.19
C ASP A 330 -18.91 14.08 -1.49
N PRO A 331 -18.73 12.97 -0.73
CA PRO A 331 -17.48 12.68 -0.03
C PRO A 331 -16.63 11.66 -0.81
N SER A 332 -15.59 12.15 -1.47
CA SER A 332 -14.47 11.31 -1.93
C SER A 332 -13.44 11.19 -0.79
N PHE A 333 -13.43 10.05 -0.10
CA PHE A 333 -12.61 9.86 1.09
C PHE A 333 -11.20 9.36 0.78
N VAL A 334 -10.22 9.85 1.53
CA VAL A 334 -8.81 9.45 1.43
C VAL A 334 -8.54 8.39 2.50
N ILE A 335 -8.17 7.18 2.07
CA ILE A 335 -7.82 6.10 3.00
C ILE A 335 -6.38 6.31 3.50
N ASP A 336 -6.21 6.41 4.82
CA ASP A 336 -4.89 6.43 5.44
C ASP A 336 -4.29 5.03 5.55
N SER A 337 -2.97 4.94 5.36
CA SER A 337 -2.20 3.70 5.43
C SER A 337 -1.11 3.83 6.49
N ASP A 338 -1.09 2.89 7.44
CA ASP A 338 -0.14 2.85 8.55
C ASP A 338 1.29 2.60 8.07
N GLN A 339 2.17 3.58 8.30
CA GLN A 339 3.61 3.51 7.99
C GLN A 339 4.37 2.38 8.73
N GLU A 340 3.77 1.74 9.74
CA GLU A 340 4.39 0.63 10.49
C GLU A 340 4.26 -0.73 9.77
N LEU A 341 3.34 -0.88 8.80
CA LEU A 341 3.22 -2.08 7.97
C LEU A 341 4.44 -2.33 7.06
N GLU A 342 5.13 -1.27 6.63
CA GLU A 342 6.27 -1.35 5.72
C GLU A 342 7.47 -2.05 6.38
N ASN A 343 7.76 -1.73 7.65
CA ASN A 343 8.90 -2.30 8.38
C ASN A 343 8.64 -3.75 8.83
N GLU A 344 7.41 -4.06 9.26
CA GLU A 344 7.01 -5.41 9.67
C GLU A 344 6.96 -6.41 8.52
N MET A 345 6.82 -5.99 7.26
CA MET A 345 6.82 -6.91 6.13
C MET A 345 8.18 -7.56 5.88
N LEU A 346 9.30 -6.86 6.14
CA LEU A 346 10.64 -7.41 5.90
C LEU A 346 10.98 -8.61 6.79
N GLU A 347 10.64 -8.59 8.08
CA GLU A 347 11.08 -9.65 9.02
C GLU A 347 10.36 -11.00 8.86
N THR A 348 9.12 -11.02 8.36
CA THR A 348 8.38 -12.27 8.13
C THR A 348 8.81 -13.03 6.87
N LEU A 349 9.39 -12.35 5.88
CA LEU A 349 9.88 -13.00 4.65
C LEU A 349 11.12 -13.85 4.93
N ASP A 350 12.03 -13.39 5.81
CA ASP A 350 13.22 -14.16 6.22
C ASP A 350 12.89 -15.48 6.96
N MET A 351 11.65 -15.64 7.44
CA MET A 351 11.16 -16.89 8.05
C MET A 351 10.50 -17.84 7.05
N LEU A 352 10.07 -17.38 5.87
CA LEU A 352 9.39 -18.20 4.86
C LEU A 352 10.40 -18.85 3.88
N ASP A 353 11.48 -18.15 3.51
CA ASP A 353 12.59 -18.70 2.70
C ASP A 353 13.18 -19.99 3.30
N LYS A 354 13.06 -20.17 4.63
CA LYS A 354 13.55 -21.37 5.36
C LYS A 354 12.57 -22.55 5.34
N SER A 355 11.45 -22.44 4.62
CA SER A 355 10.39 -23.46 4.56
C SER A 355 10.11 -24.02 3.16
N GLU A 356 10.61 -23.39 2.09
CA GLU A 356 10.43 -23.88 0.72
C GLU A 356 11.44 -25.00 0.33
N GLU A 357 12.61 -25.10 0.99
CA GLU A 357 13.62 -26.16 0.78
C GLU A 357 13.12 -27.60 1.07
N ILE A 358 11.88 -27.81 1.53
CA ILE A 358 11.35 -29.12 1.93
C ILE A 358 10.41 -29.74 0.87
N ILE A 359 9.99 -28.99 -0.17
CA ILE A 359 8.99 -29.46 -1.14
C ILE A 359 9.61 -29.96 -2.47
N GLU A 360 10.85 -29.62 -2.79
CA GLU A 360 11.49 -30.00 -4.07
C GLU A 360 11.83 -31.51 -4.20
N ASP A 361 12.03 -32.23 -3.10
CA ASP A 361 12.48 -33.63 -3.14
C ASP A 361 11.38 -34.63 -3.54
N ASP A 362 10.09 -34.32 -3.30
CA ASP A 362 8.97 -35.24 -3.58
C ASP A 362 8.47 -35.20 -5.04
N ILE A 363 8.84 -34.20 -5.84
CA ILE A 363 8.37 -34.03 -7.23
C ILE A 363 9.22 -34.83 -8.24
N LYS A 364 10.39 -35.32 -7.84
CA LYS A 364 11.38 -35.96 -8.74
C LYS A 364 11.06 -37.41 -9.13
N TYR A 365 9.93 -37.97 -8.70
CA TYR A 365 9.58 -39.39 -8.86
C TYR A 365 8.42 -39.69 -9.82
N LEU A 366 7.92 -38.71 -10.58
CA LEU A 366 6.74 -38.85 -11.47
C LEU A 366 6.98 -38.45 -12.95
N GLN A 367 8.23 -38.29 -13.38
CA GLN A 367 8.58 -37.94 -14.77
C GLN A 367 9.23 -39.11 -15.55
N GLU A 368 8.59 -40.28 -15.58
CA GLU A 368 8.95 -41.39 -16.50
C GLU A 368 7.71 -42.10 -17.09
N ASP A 369 6.77 -41.38 -17.69
CA ASP A 369 5.95 -41.94 -18.81
C ASP A 369 5.16 -40.86 -19.58
N GLN A 370 5.58 -40.54 -20.82
CA GLN A 370 4.77 -40.04 -21.95
C GLN A 370 5.65 -39.56 -23.12
N THR A 371 6.25 -40.51 -23.84
CA THR A 371 6.85 -40.27 -25.17
C THR A 371 5.97 -40.86 -26.26
N PHE A 372 4.79 -40.28 -26.51
CA PHE A 372 4.01 -40.52 -27.73
C PHE A 372 3.18 -39.28 -28.10
N ASP A 373 2.94 -39.11 -29.40
CA ASP A 373 2.07 -38.09 -30.03
C ASP A 373 2.57 -36.62 -30.04
N LYS A 374 3.80 -36.40 -30.54
CA LYS A 374 4.22 -35.09 -31.12
C LYS A 374 4.12 -35.00 -32.66
N GLU A 375 3.87 -36.10 -33.37
CA GLU A 375 3.94 -36.14 -34.85
C GLU A 375 2.63 -35.75 -35.57
N VAL A 376 1.50 -35.62 -34.86
CA VAL A 376 0.18 -35.38 -35.50
C VAL A 376 -0.18 -33.90 -35.65
N ILE A 377 0.49 -33.00 -34.91
CA ILE A 377 0.17 -31.56 -34.88
C ILE A 377 0.91 -30.78 -35.98
N ASN A 378 2.11 -31.19 -36.38
CA ASN A 378 2.99 -30.47 -37.32
C ASN A 378 2.60 -30.60 -38.81
N ALA A 379 1.31 -30.70 -39.14
CA ALA A 379 0.84 -31.03 -40.49
C ALA A 379 -0.16 -30.03 -41.11
N LEU A 380 -0.37 -28.86 -40.50
CA LEU A 380 -1.40 -27.90 -40.95
C LEU A 380 -0.99 -26.41 -41.00
N ASP A 381 0.21 -26.02 -40.59
CA ASP A 381 0.70 -24.63 -40.66
C ASP A 381 1.99 -24.53 -41.49
N ASP A 382 1.89 -24.80 -42.80
CA ASP A 382 2.91 -24.48 -43.82
C ASP A 382 2.60 -23.10 -44.44
N ASP A 383 2.73 -22.02 -43.66
CA ASP A 383 2.86 -20.65 -44.17
C ASP A 383 4.18 -20.07 -43.59
N ASP A 384 5.13 -19.76 -44.48
CA ASP A 384 6.46 -19.21 -44.15
C ASP A 384 6.37 -17.78 -43.57
N ASP A 385 5.98 -17.63 -42.29
CA ASP A 385 6.14 -16.37 -41.56
C ASP A 385 7.58 -16.30 -40.99
N GLU A 386 8.32 -15.23 -41.30
CA GLU A 386 9.56 -14.87 -40.59
C GLU A 386 9.19 -14.33 -39.19
N GLY A 387 8.55 -15.20 -38.41
CA GLY A 387 7.93 -14.87 -37.14
C GLY A 387 8.96 -14.48 -36.08
N ILE A 388 8.67 -13.38 -35.39
CA ILE A 388 9.32 -13.07 -34.11
C ILE A 388 9.03 -14.23 -33.16
N GLU A 389 10.08 -14.95 -32.75
CA GLU A 389 9.99 -16.07 -31.81
C GLU A 389 9.22 -15.66 -30.54
N GLU A 390 8.29 -16.52 -30.08
CA GLU A 390 7.60 -16.30 -28.80
C GLU A 390 8.63 -16.41 -27.67
N GLU A 391 8.69 -15.40 -26.79
CA GLU A 391 9.59 -15.41 -25.64
C GLU A 391 8.99 -16.27 -24.51
N ASP A 392 9.77 -17.23 -24.00
CA ASP A 392 9.39 -18.06 -22.86
C ASP A 392 9.09 -17.18 -21.64
N GLU A 393 7.88 -17.31 -21.09
CA GLU A 393 7.33 -16.39 -20.09
C GLU A 393 8.10 -16.35 -18.76
N ASP A 394 8.88 -17.39 -18.48
CA ASP A 394 9.60 -17.62 -17.22
C ASP A 394 11.13 -17.61 -17.36
N ASP A 395 11.71 -17.54 -18.58
CA ASP A 395 13.17 -17.49 -18.76
C ASP A 395 13.72 -16.05 -18.69
N TRP A 396 14.89 -15.90 -18.06
CA TRP A 396 15.52 -14.60 -17.89
C TRP A 396 16.50 -14.30 -19.04
N ASP A 397 16.20 -13.27 -19.82
CA ASP A 397 17.09 -12.76 -20.86
C ASP A 397 18.44 -12.32 -20.25
N GLN A 398 19.45 -13.20 -20.36
CA GLN A 398 20.78 -13.00 -19.77
C GLN A 398 21.54 -11.79 -20.36
N SER A 399 21.04 -11.19 -21.45
CA SER A 399 21.57 -9.93 -21.99
C SER A 399 21.05 -8.70 -21.24
N VAL A 400 19.95 -8.83 -20.50
CA VAL A 400 19.34 -7.76 -19.70
C VAL A 400 19.87 -7.82 -18.25
N PRO A 401 20.55 -6.76 -17.76
CA PRO A 401 21.03 -6.70 -16.39
C PRO A 401 19.89 -6.86 -15.38
N GLU A 402 20.14 -7.57 -14.28
CA GLU A 402 19.18 -7.73 -13.18
C GLU A 402 18.71 -6.38 -12.59
N PRO A 403 17.47 -6.30 -12.10
CA PRO A 403 16.95 -5.11 -11.43
C PRO A 403 17.75 -4.80 -10.15
N THR A 404 18.08 -3.52 -9.93
CA THR A 404 18.80 -3.12 -8.71
C THR A 404 17.93 -3.26 -7.46
N LEU A 405 18.56 -3.32 -6.29
CA LEU A 405 17.85 -3.33 -4.99
C LEU A 405 16.89 -2.14 -4.85
N ASP A 406 17.25 -0.95 -5.33
CA ASP A 406 16.36 0.22 -5.34
C ASP A 406 15.12 0.02 -6.23
N GLN A 407 15.27 -0.69 -7.35
CA GLN A 407 14.17 -0.98 -8.29
C GLN A 407 13.24 -2.05 -7.72
N ILE A 408 13.79 -3.10 -7.09
CA ILE A 408 13.01 -4.10 -6.35
C ILE A 408 12.33 -3.49 -5.11
N SER A 409 12.98 -2.57 -4.41
CA SER A 409 12.40 -1.84 -3.29
C SER A 409 11.20 -0.99 -3.74
N CYS A 410 11.38 -0.19 -4.79
CA CYS A 410 10.28 0.57 -5.42
C CYS A 410 9.11 -0.34 -5.84
N LEU A 411 9.41 -1.51 -6.42
CA LEU A 411 8.41 -2.48 -6.84
C LEU A 411 7.62 -3.04 -5.65
N LYS A 412 8.31 -3.40 -4.55
CA LYS A 412 7.70 -3.91 -3.32
C LYS A 412 6.83 -2.85 -2.65
N THR A 413 7.35 -1.64 -2.44
CA THR A 413 6.66 -0.53 -1.77
C THR A 413 5.42 -0.06 -2.53
N TYR A 414 5.55 0.21 -3.84
CA TYR A 414 4.49 0.89 -4.60
C TYR A 414 3.57 -0.04 -5.41
N PHE A 415 3.94 -1.31 -5.60
CA PHE A 415 3.15 -2.26 -6.41
C PHE A 415 2.90 -3.60 -5.71
N GLY A 416 3.50 -3.84 -4.53
CA GLY A 416 3.28 -5.06 -3.75
C GLY A 416 3.79 -6.33 -4.42
N HIS A 417 4.81 -6.23 -5.29
CA HIS A 417 5.39 -7.38 -5.99
C HIS A 417 6.84 -7.63 -5.52
N SER A 418 7.17 -8.90 -5.26
CA SER A 418 8.49 -9.31 -4.75
C SER A 418 9.58 -9.28 -5.81
N SER A 419 9.23 -9.57 -7.05
CA SER A 419 10.09 -9.61 -8.25
C SER A 419 9.30 -9.16 -9.48
N PHE A 420 10.01 -8.74 -10.52
CA PHE A 420 9.44 -8.59 -11.87
C PHE A 420 9.35 -9.96 -12.53
N LYS A 421 8.35 -10.16 -13.38
CA LYS A 421 8.44 -11.24 -14.38
C LYS A 421 9.49 -10.89 -15.45
N PRO A 422 10.15 -11.87 -16.09
CA PRO A 422 11.25 -11.60 -17.02
C PRO A 422 10.91 -10.60 -18.12
N VAL A 423 9.78 -10.82 -18.81
CA VAL A 423 9.32 -9.96 -19.90
C VAL A 423 8.89 -8.56 -19.43
N GLN A 424 8.32 -8.44 -18.22
CA GLN A 424 8.04 -7.12 -17.64
C GLN A 424 9.34 -6.33 -17.42
N TRP A 425 10.37 -6.99 -16.87
CA TRP A 425 11.65 -6.35 -16.65
C TRP A 425 12.34 -5.94 -17.94
N LYS A 426 12.35 -6.79 -18.97
CA LYS A 426 12.91 -6.51 -20.30
C LYS A 426 12.32 -5.24 -20.93
N VAL A 427 11.00 -5.05 -20.84
CA VAL A 427 10.33 -3.81 -21.29
C VAL A 427 10.71 -2.62 -20.40
N ILE A 428 10.64 -2.77 -19.07
CA ILE A 428 10.95 -1.70 -18.11
C ILE A 428 12.40 -1.22 -18.24
N HIS A 429 13.36 -2.13 -18.39
CA HIS A 429 14.78 -1.85 -18.60
C HIS A 429 14.98 -1.04 -19.89
N SER A 430 14.41 -1.49 -21.01
CA SER A 430 14.51 -0.81 -22.31
C SER A 430 13.94 0.62 -22.26
N VAL A 431 12.85 0.83 -21.52
CA VAL A 431 12.26 2.17 -21.31
C VAL A 431 13.11 3.05 -20.38
N LEU A 432 13.66 2.49 -19.30
CA LEU A 432 14.43 3.25 -18.29
C LEU A 432 15.86 3.58 -18.72
N LYS A 433 16.56 2.63 -19.33
CA LYS A 433 18.00 2.73 -19.65
C LYS A 433 18.25 3.08 -21.11
N GLU A 434 17.65 2.36 -22.05
CA GLU A 434 17.86 2.57 -23.49
C GLU A 434 17.03 3.74 -24.04
N ARG A 435 15.96 4.14 -23.31
CA ARG A 435 14.97 5.14 -23.75
C ARG A 435 14.31 4.75 -25.08
N ARG A 436 14.19 3.44 -25.34
CA ARG A 436 13.74 2.86 -26.61
C ARG A 436 12.21 2.71 -26.65
N GLY A 437 11.63 2.84 -27.84
CA GLY A 437 10.22 2.52 -28.05
C GLY A 437 10.00 1.01 -27.95
N ASN A 438 8.84 0.59 -27.46
CA ASN A 438 8.50 -0.82 -27.23
C ASN A 438 7.14 -1.13 -27.87
N LEU A 439 7.00 -2.32 -28.46
CA LEU A 439 5.75 -2.94 -28.85
C LEU A 439 5.63 -4.27 -28.10
N VAL A 440 4.57 -4.40 -27.32
CA VAL A 440 4.45 -5.41 -26.28
C VAL A 440 3.16 -6.18 -26.51
N VAL A 441 3.28 -7.47 -26.83
CA VAL A 441 2.15 -8.39 -27.00
C VAL A 441 2.24 -9.42 -25.87
N MET A 442 1.30 -9.37 -24.94
CA MET A 442 1.37 -10.14 -23.69
C MET A 442 -0.02 -10.58 -23.27
N ALA A 443 -0.17 -11.85 -22.90
CA ALA A 443 -1.45 -12.44 -22.50
C ALA A 443 -2.16 -11.65 -21.38
N THR A 444 -3.50 -11.61 -21.43
CA THR A 444 -4.29 -10.88 -20.42
C THR A 444 -4.03 -11.41 -19.01
N GLY A 445 -3.76 -10.46 -18.10
CA GLY A 445 -3.41 -10.76 -16.71
C GLY A 445 -1.94 -11.14 -16.48
N TYR A 446 -1.07 -11.16 -17.50
CA TYR A 446 0.37 -11.33 -17.26
C TYR A 446 0.94 -10.17 -16.46
N GLY A 447 0.56 -8.93 -16.81
CA GLY A 447 0.82 -7.72 -16.02
C GLY A 447 1.26 -6.50 -16.82
N ASN A 448 0.57 -6.20 -17.92
CA ASN A 448 0.94 -5.17 -18.91
C ASN A 448 1.01 -3.76 -18.30
N SER A 449 0.15 -3.44 -17.31
CA SER A 449 0.11 -2.12 -16.67
C SER A 449 1.39 -1.77 -15.92
N LEU A 450 2.04 -2.75 -15.28
CA LEU A 450 3.30 -2.54 -14.56
C LEU A 450 4.42 -2.04 -15.49
N CYS A 451 4.44 -2.53 -16.75
CA CYS A 451 5.42 -2.14 -17.76
C CYS A 451 5.43 -0.64 -18.08
N TYR A 452 4.32 0.06 -17.84
CA TYR A 452 4.22 1.52 -18.01
C TYR A 452 4.04 2.31 -16.72
N GLN A 453 3.51 1.71 -15.65
CA GLN A 453 3.32 2.39 -14.36
C GLN A 453 4.61 2.48 -13.54
N PHE A 454 5.47 1.45 -13.56
CA PHE A 454 6.66 1.40 -12.70
C PHE A 454 7.66 2.52 -12.99
N ALA A 455 8.01 2.71 -14.26
CA ALA A 455 9.06 3.63 -14.68
C ALA A 455 8.87 5.09 -14.21
N PRO A 456 7.72 5.77 -14.41
CA PRO A 456 7.52 7.14 -13.94
C PRO A 456 7.50 7.30 -12.41
N VAL A 457 7.07 6.26 -11.68
CA VAL A 457 7.13 6.24 -10.22
C VAL A 457 8.61 6.19 -9.78
N TYR A 458 9.38 5.24 -10.32
CA TYR A 458 10.80 5.08 -10.02
C TYR A 458 11.67 6.30 -10.39
N THR A 459 11.47 6.89 -11.57
CA THR A 459 12.22 8.09 -12.01
C THR A 459 11.73 9.38 -11.35
N CYS A 460 10.62 9.34 -10.63
CA CYS A 460 9.84 10.50 -10.20
C CYS A 460 9.33 11.41 -11.33
N GLY A 461 9.37 10.96 -12.59
CA GLY A 461 8.81 11.65 -13.75
C GLY A 461 7.31 11.43 -13.93
N ILE A 462 6.84 11.71 -15.15
CA ILE A 462 5.42 11.59 -15.53
C ILE A 462 5.27 10.48 -16.59
N GLY A 463 4.34 9.56 -16.38
CA GLY A 463 3.87 8.60 -17.37
C GLY A 463 2.54 9.07 -17.94
N ILE A 464 2.46 9.18 -19.27
CA ILE A 464 1.20 9.44 -19.97
C ILE A 464 0.65 8.10 -20.44
N VAL A 465 -0.62 7.80 -20.17
CA VAL A 465 -1.26 6.55 -20.61
C VAL A 465 -2.46 6.90 -21.49
N ILE A 466 -2.46 6.39 -22.71
CA ILE A 466 -3.53 6.60 -23.67
C ILE A 466 -4.32 5.29 -23.78
N CYS A 467 -5.58 5.32 -23.37
CA CYS A 467 -6.44 4.13 -23.25
C CYS A 467 -7.84 4.43 -23.85
N PRO A 468 -8.53 3.46 -24.47
CA PRO A 468 -9.81 3.74 -25.12
C PRO A 468 -10.99 3.76 -24.13
N LEU A 469 -10.86 3.08 -22.98
CA LEU A 469 -11.95 2.75 -22.07
C LEU A 469 -11.86 3.57 -20.79
N ILE A 470 -12.85 4.43 -20.55
CA ILE A 470 -12.87 5.33 -19.37
C ILE A 470 -12.94 4.53 -18.07
N SER A 471 -13.80 3.51 -18.00
CA SER A 471 -13.90 2.63 -16.83
C SER A 471 -12.59 1.94 -16.47
N LEU A 472 -11.79 1.52 -17.48
CA LEU A 472 -10.49 0.92 -17.24
C LEU A 472 -9.48 1.95 -16.71
N MET A 473 -9.55 3.20 -17.18
CA MET A 473 -8.74 4.29 -16.63
C MET A 473 -9.14 4.62 -15.18
N GLU A 474 -10.44 4.60 -14.86
CA GLU A 474 -10.95 4.79 -13.50
C GLU A 474 -10.48 3.68 -12.55
N ASP A 475 -10.61 2.41 -12.96
CA ASP A 475 -10.11 1.25 -12.20
C ASP A 475 -8.58 1.33 -11.96
N GLN A 476 -7.80 1.72 -12.98
CA GLN A 476 -6.35 1.87 -12.85
C GLN A 476 -5.93 3.08 -12.01
N VAL A 477 -6.67 4.20 -12.06
CA VAL A 477 -6.42 5.36 -11.18
C VAL A 477 -6.68 4.97 -9.73
N LEU A 478 -7.82 4.33 -9.44
CA LEU A 478 -8.17 3.87 -8.10
C LEU A 478 -7.14 2.89 -7.54
N GLN A 479 -6.67 1.93 -8.35
CA GLN A 479 -5.63 0.98 -7.94
C GLN A 479 -4.31 1.69 -7.59
N LEU A 480 -3.91 2.70 -8.36
CA LEU A 480 -2.70 3.48 -8.11
C LEU A 480 -2.85 4.37 -6.87
N GLU A 481 -4.01 4.99 -6.66
CA GLU A 481 -4.28 5.80 -5.47
C GLU A 481 -4.29 4.97 -4.19
N MET A 482 -4.89 3.77 -4.21
CA MET A 482 -4.78 2.78 -3.12
C MET A 482 -3.33 2.35 -2.85
N SER A 483 -2.44 2.48 -3.84
CA SER A 483 -1.01 2.19 -3.73
C SER A 483 -0.16 3.44 -3.42
N ASN A 484 -0.79 4.52 -2.92
CA ASN A 484 -0.20 5.83 -2.65
C ASN A 484 0.46 6.51 -3.88
N ILE A 485 0.22 6.04 -5.10
CA ILE A 485 0.68 6.66 -6.35
C ILE A 485 -0.38 7.66 -6.83
N ARG A 486 -0.11 8.95 -6.64
CA ARG A 486 -0.92 10.04 -7.22
C ARG A 486 -1.05 9.88 -8.73
N SER A 487 -2.25 9.56 -9.20
CA SER A 487 -2.59 9.46 -10.62
C SER A 487 -3.89 10.20 -10.92
N CYS A 488 -4.23 10.41 -12.19
CA CYS A 488 -5.51 11.00 -12.58
C CYS A 488 -5.93 10.63 -14.00
N PHE A 489 -7.22 10.78 -14.30
CA PHE A 489 -7.76 10.72 -15.66
C PHE A 489 -8.07 12.14 -16.18
N VAL A 490 -7.73 12.40 -17.44
CA VAL A 490 -7.95 13.67 -18.14
C VAL A 490 -8.86 13.47 -19.35
N GLY A 491 -9.97 14.20 -19.34
CA GLY A 491 -10.95 14.24 -20.41
C GLY A 491 -11.68 15.58 -20.47
N SER A 492 -12.60 15.73 -21.42
CA SER A 492 -13.31 16.98 -21.70
C SER A 492 -14.21 17.51 -20.57
N ALA A 493 -14.57 16.66 -19.59
CA ALA A 493 -15.45 17.00 -18.47
C ALA A 493 -14.70 17.38 -17.17
N GLN A 494 -13.35 17.43 -17.19
CA GLN A 494 -12.57 17.60 -15.96
C GLN A 494 -12.62 19.02 -15.37
N SER A 495 -12.55 19.10 -14.04
CA SER A 495 -12.53 20.37 -13.32
C SER A 495 -11.22 21.14 -13.53
N LYS A 496 -11.28 22.48 -13.39
CA LYS A 496 -10.10 23.36 -13.53
C LYS A 496 -8.94 22.98 -12.57
N ASN A 497 -9.28 22.36 -11.43
CA ASN A 497 -8.33 21.98 -10.39
C ASN A 497 -7.41 20.83 -10.84
N VAL A 498 -7.92 19.86 -11.61
CA VAL A 498 -7.11 18.74 -12.12
C VAL A 498 -6.02 19.26 -13.08
N MET A 499 -6.38 20.16 -13.99
CA MET A 499 -5.43 20.77 -14.93
C MET A 499 -4.37 21.61 -14.20
N HIS A 500 -4.75 22.35 -13.16
CA HIS A 500 -3.81 23.06 -12.30
C HIS A 500 -2.84 22.09 -11.61
N ASP A 501 -3.34 20.99 -11.06
CA ASP A 501 -2.53 20.03 -10.30
C ASP A 501 -1.59 19.20 -11.19
N ILE A 502 -1.97 18.96 -12.45
CA ILE A 502 -1.07 18.45 -13.50
C ILE A 502 0.05 19.47 -13.77
N LYS A 503 -0.29 20.76 -13.95
CA LYS A 503 0.68 21.84 -14.13
C LYS A 503 1.49 22.21 -12.86
N ALA A 504 1.13 21.64 -11.71
CA ALA A 504 1.91 21.68 -10.48
C ALA A 504 2.75 20.39 -10.27
N GLY A 505 2.70 19.42 -11.18
CA GLY A 505 3.49 18.19 -11.12
C GLY A 505 3.04 17.21 -10.02
N LYS A 506 1.78 17.29 -9.57
CA LYS A 506 1.27 16.48 -8.45
C LYS A 506 0.87 15.04 -8.80
N PHE A 507 1.02 14.62 -10.05
CA PHE A 507 0.63 13.29 -10.55
C PHE A 507 1.81 12.60 -11.23
N LYS A 508 1.95 11.28 -11.02
CA LYS A 508 2.97 10.42 -11.63
C LYS A 508 2.47 9.70 -12.88
N VAL A 509 1.19 9.34 -12.90
CA VAL A 509 0.55 8.68 -14.05
C VAL A 509 -0.70 9.46 -14.45
N ILE A 510 -0.81 9.82 -15.72
CA ILE A 510 -1.91 10.63 -16.27
C ILE A 510 -2.55 9.85 -17.41
N TYR A 511 -3.78 9.40 -17.20
CA TYR A 511 -4.59 8.68 -18.17
C TYR A 511 -5.38 9.65 -19.05
N MET A 512 -5.55 9.36 -20.34
CA MET A 512 -6.38 10.15 -21.26
C MET A 512 -6.88 9.32 -22.44
N THR A 513 -7.99 9.75 -23.06
CA THR A 513 -8.47 9.12 -24.30
C THR A 513 -7.61 9.53 -25.50
N PRO A 514 -7.55 8.72 -26.58
CA PRO A 514 -6.83 9.08 -27.81
C PRO A 514 -7.39 10.35 -28.48
N GLU A 515 -8.70 10.64 -28.34
CA GLU A 515 -9.31 11.88 -28.84
C GLU A 515 -8.80 13.09 -28.06
N PHE A 516 -8.77 13.01 -26.72
CA PHE A 516 -8.25 14.08 -25.88
C PHE A 516 -6.78 14.35 -26.21
N CYS A 517 -5.96 13.29 -26.25
CA CYS A 517 -4.54 13.36 -26.60
C CYS A 517 -4.29 14.06 -27.95
N SER A 518 -5.07 13.71 -28.98
CA SER A 518 -4.97 14.31 -30.32
C SER A 518 -5.23 15.83 -30.33
N SER A 519 -6.08 16.33 -29.43
CA SER A 519 -6.40 17.75 -29.29
C SER A 519 -5.54 18.49 -28.25
N GLY A 520 -4.93 17.76 -27.32
CA GLY A 520 -4.27 18.27 -26.12
C GLY A 520 -2.74 18.31 -26.18
N LEU A 521 -2.13 18.27 -27.37
CA LEU A 521 -0.67 18.20 -27.54
C LEU A 521 0.11 19.29 -26.78
N SER A 522 -0.44 20.50 -26.66
CA SER A 522 0.17 21.60 -25.91
C SER A 522 0.33 21.32 -24.41
N LEU A 523 -0.57 20.51 -23.81
CA LEU A 523 -0.39 20.06 -22.42
C LEU A 523 0.84 19.14 -22.32
N LEU A 524 1.04 18.26 -23.30
CA LEU A 524 2.19 17.36 -23.28
C LEU A 524 3.51 18.11 -23.51
N GLU A 525 3.50 19.17 -24.31
CA GLU A 525 4.64 20.09 -24.50
C GLU A 525 5.00 20.81 -23.18
N ASP A 526 4.02 21.36 -22.45
CA ASP A 526 4.24 21.94 -21.12
C ASP A 526 4.88 20.92 -20.14
N LEU A 527 4.43 19.66 -20.19
CA LEU A 527 4.89 18.60 -19.28
C LEU A 527 6.35 18.15 -19.51
N ILE A 528 6.97 18.46 -20.65
CA ILE A 528 8.40 18.17 -20.89
C ILE A 528 9.28 18.99 -19.95
N TYR A 529 8.92 20.25 -19.69
CA TYR A 529 9.76 21.22 -18.98
C TYR A 529 9.81 21.02 -17.46
N PHE A 530 9.08 20.02 -16.93
CA PHE A 530 9.18 19.62 -15.54
C PHE A 530 10.56 19.03 -15.23
N LYS A 531 11.01 19.18 -13.99
CA LYS A 531 12.32 18.73 -13.50
C LYS A 531 12.69 17.30 -13.88
N TYR A 532 11.70 16.40 -13.97
CA TYR A 532 11.87 14.98 -14.33
C TYR A 532 11.18 14.60 -15.65
N GLY A 533 10.48 15.56 -16.28
CA GLY A 533 9.80 15.43 -17.58
C GLY A 533 8.84 14.24 -17.73
N ILE A 534 8.51 13.93 -18.99
CA ILE A 534 7.76 12.73 -19.35
C ILE A 534 8.73 11.54 -19.47
N THR A 535 8.54 10.54 -18.61
CA THR A 535 9.35 9.31 -18.61
C THR A 535 8.98 8.40 -19.77
N LEU A 536 7.69 8.25 -20.08
CA LEU A 536 7.19 7.45 -21.21
C LEU A 536 5.78 7.90 -21.62
N ILE A 537 5.35 7.47 -22.80
CA ILE A 537 3.95 7.44 -23.20
C ILE A 537 3.56 5.98 -23.44
N ALA A 538 2.57 5.48 -22.72
CA ALA A 538 1.93 4.21 -23.00
C ALA A 538 0.72 4.41 -23.92
N ILE A 539 0.55 3.48 -24.85
CA ILE A 539 -0.60 3.37 -25.73
C ILE A 539 -1.17 1.97 -25.48
N ASP A 540 -2.19 1.94 -24.64
CA ASP A 540 -2.89 0.71 -24.24
C ASP A 540 -3.94 0.34 -25.29
N GLU A 541 -4.24 -0.94 -25.40
CA GLU A 541 -5.02 -1.53 -26.51
C GLU A 541 -4.55 -1.03 -27.90
N ALA A 542 -3.24 -1.07 -28.13
CA ALA A 542 -2.62 -0.55 -29.35
C ALA A 542 -3.17 -1.20 -30.64
N HIS A 543 -3.75 -2.40 -30.57
CA HIS A 543 -4.40 -3.06 -31.70
C HIS A 543 -5.55 -2.22 -32.32
N CYS A 544 -6.17 -1.32 -31.55
CA CYS A 544 -7.20 -0.40 -32.03
C CYS A 544 -6.74 0.54 -33.17
N ILE A 545 -5.43 0.66 -33.40
CA ILE A 545 -4.88 1.47 -34.50
C ILE A 545 -5.04 0.83 -35.89
N SER A 546 -5.26 -0.48 -35.96
CA SER A 546 -5.34 -1.19 -37.23
C SER A 546 -6.78 -1.52 -37.63
N GLU A 547 -7.12 -1.25 -38.89
CA GLU A 547 -8.40 -1.62 -39.49
C GLU A 547 -8.60 -3.14 -39.60
N TRP A 548 -7.50 -3.91 -39.46
CA TRP A 548 -7.50 -5.36 -39.38
C TRP A 548 -7.61 -5.90 -37.94
N GLY A 549 -7.59 -5.00 -36.94
CA GLY A 549 -7.90 -5.32 -35.55
C GLY A 549 -9.42 -5.47 -35.33
N HIS A 550 -9.80 -6.14 -34.25
CA HIS A 550 -11.20 -6.43 -33.94
C HIS A 550 -11.98 -5.23 -33.35
N ASP A 551 -11.29 -4.17 -32.90
CA ASP A 551 -11.87 -2.95 -32.34
C ASP A 551 -11.15 -1.68 -32.86
N PHE A 552 -11.27 -1.40 -34.17
CA PHE A 552 -10.60 -0.25 -34.79
C PHE A 552 -11.15 1.11 -34.31
N ARG A 553 -10.26 2.01 -33.89
CA ARG A 553 -10.59 3.37 -33.44
C ARG A 553 -9.70 4.40 -34.11
N SER A 554 -10.27 5.14 -35.06
CA SER A 554 -9.56 6.10 -35.92
C SER A 554 -8.71 7.16 -35.18
N ALA A 555 -9.07 7.52 -33.94
CA ALA A 555 -8.28 8.43 -33.11
C ALA A 555 -6.84 7.91 -32.84
N TYR A 556 -6.62 6.58 -32.79
CA TYR A 556 -5.29 6.00 -32.59
C TYR A 556 -4.33 6.31 -33.76
N ARG A 557 -4.83 6.40 -35.00
CA ARG A 557 -4.00 6.76 -36.18
C ARG A 557 -3.38 8.16 -36.07
N ASN A 558 -3.97 9.06 -35.28
CA ASN A 558 -3.44 10.40 -35.05
C ASN A 558 -2.27 10.43 -34.03
N LEU A 559 -2.13 9.38 -33.20
CA LEU A 559 -1.11 9.32 -32.14
C LEU A 559 0.33 9.24 -32.69
N GLY A 560 0.51 8.89 -33.97
CA GLY A 560 1.80 9.03 -34.66
C GLY A 560 2.35 10.46 -34.69
N SER A 561 1.54 11.47 -34.39
CA SER A 561 1.99 12.85 -34.14
C SER A 561 2.87 13.00 -32.90
N LEU A 562 2.68 12.16 -31.88
CA LEU A 562 3.42 12.22 -30.61
C LEU A 562 4.93 12.08 -30.83
N LYS A 563 5.38 11.23 -31.75
CA LYS A 563 6.82 11.12 -32.08
C LYS A 563 7.41 12.32 -32.83
N ARG A 564 6.59 13.22 -33.37
CA ARG A 564 7.05 14.50 -33.95
C ARG A 564 7.20 15.57 -32.87
N THR A 565 6.24 15.65 -31.95
CA THR A 565 6.26 16.61 -30.82
C THR A 565 7.25 16.19 -29.72
N LEU A 566 7.32 14.90 -29.42
CA LEU A 566 8.03 14.32 -28.27
C LEU A 566 9.06 13.26 -28.74
N PRO A 567 10.04 13.62 -29.59
CA PRO A 567 10.91 12.65 -30.25
C PRO A 567 11.75 11.82 -29.27
N SER A 568 12.16 12.41 -28.14
CA SER A 568 13.00 11.81 -27.10
C SER A 568 12.24 10.96 -26.07
N VAL A 569 10.91 11.02 -26.04
CA VAL A 569 10.09 10.25 -25.08
C VAL A 569 9.81 8.86 -25.67
N PRO A 570 10.16 7.75 -25.00
CA PRO A 570 9.81 6.42 -25.47
C PRO A 570 8.30 6.22 -25.47
N ILE A 571 7.81 5.55 -26.51
CA ILE A 571 6.41 5.09 -26.59
C ILE A 571 6.41 3.59 -26.35
N VAL A 572 5.55 3.12 -25.45
CA VAL A 572 5.28 1.71 -25.19
C VAL A 572 3.88 1.42 -25.71
N ALA A 573 3.76 0.66 -26.79
CA ALA A 573 2.49 0.20 -27.32
C ALA A 573 2.20 -1.20 -26.75
N LEU A 574 1.05 -1.40 -26.10
CA LEU A 574 0.69 -2.66 -25.46
C LEU A 574 -0.62 -3.20 -26.01
N THR A 575 -0.73 -4.51 -26.13
CA THR A 575 -1.98 -5.19 -26.53
C THR A 575 -1.98 -6.63 -26.02
N ALA A 576 -3.17 -7.18 -25.75
CA ALA A 576 -3.34 -8.59 -25.44
C ALA A 576 -3.04 -9.51 -26.63
N THR A 577 -3.30 -9.05 -27.85
CA THR A 577 -3.15 -9.83 -29.10
C THR A 577 -2.75 -8.93 -30.26
N ALA A 578 -1.81 -9.37 -31.10
CA ALA A 578 -1.54 -8.76 -32.40
C ALA A 578 -0.83 -9.74 -33.35
N SER A 579 -1.42 -9.98 -34.53
CA SER A 579 -0.78 -10.68 -35.64
C SER A 579 0.44 -9.91 -36.17
N PRO A 580 1.35 -10.53 -36.96
CA PRO A 580 2.43 -9.83 -37.67
C PRO A 580 1.96 -8.55 -38.37
N SER A 581 0.86 -8.63 -39.13
CA SER A 581 0.27 -7.50 -39.85
C SER A 581 -0.23 -6.36 -38.94
N ILE A 582 -0.78 -6.68 -37.77
CA ILE A 582 -1.20 -5.68 -36.77
C ILE A 582 0.02 -5.06 -36.08
N ARG A 583 1.05 -5.87 -35.74
CA ARG A 583 2.32 -5.40 -35.15
C ARG A 583 3.02 -4.38 -36.05
N ASP A 584 3.01 -4.64 -37.36
CA ASP A 584 3.51 -3.73 -38.40
C ASP A 584 2.71 -2.44 -38.51
N ASP A 585 1.37 -2.51 -38.50
CA ASP A 585 0.52 -1.32 -38.63
C ASP A 585 0.60 -0.43 -37.38
N ILE A 586 0.75 -1.01 -36.18
CA ILE A 586 1.06 -0.29 -34.94
C ILE A 586 2.39 0.43 -35.06
N THR A 587 3.46 -0.30 -35.41
CA THR A 587 4.83 0.24 -35.51
C THR A 587 4.91 1.41 -36.50
N ARG A 588 4.29 1.23 -37.67
CA ARG A 588 4.22 2.24 -38.75
C ARG A 588 3.38 3.44 -38.34
N SER A 589 2.16 3.23 -37.85
CA SER A 589 1.22 4.31 -37.53
C SER A 589 1.68 5.16 -36.35
N LEU A 590 2.35 4.57 -35.35
CA LEU A 590 2.93 5.31 -34.21
C LEU A 590 4.31 5.92 -34.51
N ASN A 591 4.87 5.70 -35.71
CA ASN A 591 6.23 6.12 -36.10
C ASN A 591 7.32 5.62 -35.12
N LEU A 592 7.20 4.37 -34.65
CA LEU A 592 8.20 3.78 -33.76
C LEU A 592 9.49 3.50 -34.55
N ARG A 593 10.61 4.02 -34.07
CA ARG A 593 11.93 3.86 -34.72
C ARG A 593 12.67 2.70 -34.05
N ASN A 594 12.83 1.60 -34.78
CA ASN A 594 13.47 0.37 -34.29
C ASN A 594 12.99 -0.02 -32.87
N PRO A 595 11.67 -0.22 -32.66
CA PRO A 595 11.17 -0.60 -31.35
C PRO A 595 11.77 -1.94 -30.91
N GLN A 596 11.84 -2.17 -29.60
CA GLN A 596 11.90 -3.53 -29.08
C GLN A 596 10.50 -4.13 -29.26
N ILE A 597 10.41 -5.28 -29.91
CA ILE A 597 9.16 -6.03 -30.03
C ILE A 597 9.30 -7.25 -29.13
N THR A 598 8.37 -7.42 -28.20
CA THR A 598 8.35 -8.55 -27.26
C THR A 598 6.97 -9.18 -27.30
N CYS A 599 6.93 -10.50 -27.50
CA CYS A 599 5.72 -11.29 -27.64
C CYS A 599 5.83 -12.48 -26.70
N THR A 600 4.89 -12.63 -25.76
CA THR A 600 4.78 -13.86 -24.95
C THR A 600 3.82 -14.85 -25.59
N SER A 601 3.91 -16.12 -25.19
CA SER A 601 2.91 -17.10 -25.58
C SER A 601 1.53 -16.76 -25.01
N PHE A 602 0.49 -17.24 -25.68
CA PHE A 602 -0.89 -17.10 -25.23
C PHE A 602 -1.36 -18.29 -24.38
N ASP A 603 -0.53 -19.34 -24.24
CA ASP A 603 -0.89 -20.52 -23.45
C ASP A 603 -1.04 -20.18 -21.96
N ARG A 604 -1.94 -20.91 -21.31
CA ARG A 604 -2.23 -20.80 -19.88
C ARG A 604 -2.36 -22.22 -19.34
N PRO A 605 -1.25 -22.90 -19.02
CA PRO A 605 -1.26 -24.33 -18.63
C PRO A 605 -2.09 -24.60 -17.36
N ASN A 606 -2.40 -23.55 -16.59
CA ASN A 606 -3.30 -23.59 -15.44
C ASN A 606 -4.81 -23.63 -15.81
N LEU A 607 -5.19 -23.60 -17.09
CA LEU A 607 -6.58 -23.55 -17.57
C LEU A 607 -6.94 -24.80 -18.38
N TYR A 608 -7.85 -25.62 -17.84
CA TYR A 608 -8.47 -26.72 -18.59
C TYR A 608 -9.63 -26.19 -19.45
N LEU A 609 -9.60 -26.48 -20.74
CA LEU A 609 -10.64 -26.11 -21.71
C LEU A 609 -11.50 -27.32 -22.08
N ASP A 610 -12.82 -27.21 -21.95
CA ASP A 610 -13.80 -28.24 -22.33
C ASP A 610 -15.01 -27.63 -23.05
N VAL A 611 -15.63 -28.39 -23.95
CA VAL A 611 -16.73 -27.95 -24.82
C VAL A 611 -17.91 -28.93 -24.76
N GLY A 612 -18.81 -28.68 -23.80
CA GLY A 612 -20.07 -29.40 -23.67
C GLY A 612 -21.17 -28.94 -24.63
N ARG A 613 -21.97 -29.87 -25.17
CA ARG A 613 -23.22 -29.52 -25.87
C ARG A 613 -24.27 -29.06 -24.87
N LYS A 614 -24.80 -27.84 -25.06
CA LYS A 614 -25.96 -27.33 -24.31
C LYS A 614 -27.17 -28.26 -24.48
N THR A 615 -27.89 -28.54 -23.39
CA THR A 615 -29.18 -29.23 -23.43
C THR A 615 -30.34 -28.23 -23.43
N SER A 616 -31.57 -28.72 -23.57
CA SER A 616 -32.77 -27.89 -23.43
C SER A 616 -33.07 -27.45 -21.99
N ASN A 617 -32.24 -27.80 -21.01
CA ASN A 617 -32.45 -27.49 -19.60
C ASN A 617 -31.18 -26.93 -18.94
N ILE A 618 -31.17 -25.61 -18.73
CA ILE A 618 -30.07 -24.86 -18.09
C ILE A 618 -29.69 -25.45 -16.72
N SER A 619 -30.67 -25.91 -15.93
CA SER A 619 -30.38 -26.49 -14.62
C SER A 619 -29.62 -27.81 -14.72
N LYS A 620 -29.78 -28.56 -15.82
CA LYS A 620 -29.02 -29.80 -16.07
C LYS A 620 -27.60 -29.47 -16.52
N ASP A 621 -27.45 -28.49 -17.42
CA ASP A 621 -26.16 -28.04 -17.93
C ASP A 621 -25.26 -27.45 -16.83
N LEU A 622 -25.87 -26.78 -15.83
CA LEU A 622 -25.15 -26.23 -14.68
C LEU A 622 -24.92 -27.23 -13.54
N GLN A 623 -25.72 -28.30 -13.44
CA GLN A 623 -25.64 -29.24 -12.31
C GLN A 623 -24.26 -29.91 -12.18
N GLN A 624 -23.58 -30.16 -13.30
CA GLN A 624 -22.24 -30.77 -13.31
C GLN A 624 -21.16 -29.90 -12.65
N PHE A 625 -21.37 -28.58 -12.57
CA PHE A 625 -20.44 -27.63 -11.94
C PHE A 625 -20.77 -27.33 -10.46
N ILE A 626 -21.80 -27.96 -9.89
CA ILE A 626 -22.31 -27.64 -8.54
C ILE A 626 -22.19 -28.85 -7.60
N VAL A 627 -21.40 -28.70 -6.53
CA VAL A 627 -21.23 -29.75 -5.51
C VAL A 627 -22.31 -29.67 -4.43
N LYS A 628 -23.05 -30.77 -4.22
CA LYS A 628 -24.09 -30.86 -3.18
C LYS A 628 -23.46 -30.99 -1.78
N LYS A 629 -23.38 -29.86 -1.06
CA LYS A 629 -22.91 -29.81 0.34
C LYS A 629 -23.78 -30.70 1.23
N LYS A 630 -23.21 -31.75 1.83
CA LYS A 630 -23.92 -32.61 2.81
C LYS A 630 -24.29 -31.76 4.04
N LYS A 631 -25.51 -31.92 4.57
CA LYS A 631 -25.88 -31.35 5.88
C LYS A 631 -24.91 -31.88 6.94
N ARG A 632 -24.16 -31.00 7.60
CA ARG A 632 -23.50 -31.34 8.87
C ARG A 632 -24.63 -31.63 9.88
N VAL A 633 -24.73 -32.89 10.30
CA VAL A 633 -25.52 -33.22 11.49
C VAL A 633 -24.72 -32.71 12.67
N TRP A 634 -25.26 -31.72 13.38
CA TRP A 634 -24.73 -31.33 14.68
C TRP A 634 -25.02 -32.47 15.65
N LEU A 635 -23.99 -33.26 15.97
CA LEU A 635 -24.00 -34.10 17.16
C LEU A 635 -23.73 -33.17 18.34
N GLY A 636 -24.80 -32.74 19.00
CA GLY A 636 -24.68 -31.96 20.23
C GLY A 636 -24.16 -32.84 21.37
N VAL A 637 -23.15 -32.32 22.06
CA VAL A 637 -22.67 -32.75 23.38
C VAL A 637 -22.43 -31.48 24.18
#